data_AF-A0A2E9TFY3-F1
#
_entry.id   AF-A0A2E9TFY3-F1
#
_cell.length_a   1.000
_cell.length_b   1.000
_cell.length_c   1.000
_cell.angle_alpha   90.00
_cell.angle_beta   90.00
_cell.angle_gamma   90.00
#
_symmetry.space_group_name_H-M   'P 1'
#
loop_
_entity.id
_entity.type
_entity.pdbx_description
1 polymer ?
#
loop_
_entity_poly.entity_id
_entity_poly.type
_entity_poly.pdbx_seq_one_letter_code
_entity_poly.pdbx_strand_id
1 'polypeptide(L)'
;MSSTSSLSEKLDNGPPKHALGKLASLLKRHEIDIENIGDIKKVSLYQSLTKDAEGEAHVHDLVGIQISPAWESGPEWPVIQPGPAIKLPKSAATKKASALKTCVVLPDMQIGYFRNKEGELEPTHDETSISLSLAITKDINPDLVVLVGDNLDLPELGKYRLSPAFQQTTQAAVDRATEVCAQLRAAAPGAEIKWLAGNHEERLTNFMLDNAAAAFGIRAGKRPDSWPVLSVPNLCRLDDFNVEYLAGYPASCVWINEHLKVVHGDLVRSGASTAYAYLKREKVSVLYGHVHRREWAEQTREDYDGPRTVMAASPGCLARIDGAVPSTKGGTDLDGRPLTRYENWQQGLAVVQYEEGDGKFNVEMVTIRDGWSLYRGKEYSQ
;
A
#
# COMPACT_ATOMS: atom_id res chain seq x y z
N MET A 1 -48.55 16.11 -57.48
CA MET A 1 -49.22 14.89 -56.99
C MET A 1 -48.53 14.40 -55.72
N SER A 2 -48.60 15.15 -54.62
CA SER A 2 -47.86 14.85 -53.38
C SER A 2 -48.64 15.11 -52.08
N SER A 3 -49.73 15.87 -52.12
CA SER A 3 -50.51 16.21 -50.92
C SER A 3 -51.62 15.21 -50.59
N THR A 4 -52.09 14.45 -51.58
CA THR A 4 -53.26 13.58 -51.42
C THR A 4 -52.92 12.23 -50.81
N SER A 5 -51.68 11.74 -50.98
CA SER A 5 -51.26 10.45 -50.42
C SER A 5 -50.84 10.56 -48.95
N SER A 6 -50.21 11.67 -48.54
CA SER A 6 -49.86 11.87 -47.12
C SER A 6 -51.09 12.13 -46.24
N LEU A 7 -52.16 12.73 -46.78
CA LEU A 7 -53.43 12.86 -46.07
C LEU A 7 -54.15 11.50 -45.89
N SER A 8 -54.06 10.59 -46.86
CA SER A 8 -54.71 9.28 -46.75
C SER A 8 -54.06 8.37 -45.71
N GLU A 9 -52.77 8.56 -45.42
CA GLU A 9 -52.05 7.80 -44.39
C GLU A 9 -52.35 8.28 -42.97
N LYS A 10 -52.75 9.56 -42.80
CA LYS A 10 -53.11 10.16 -41.50
C LYS A 10 -54.60 9.99 -41.13
N LEU A 11 -55.37 9.18 -41.86
CA LEU A 11 -56.80 8.96 -41.65
C LEU A 11 -57.06 7.45 -41.49
N ASP A 12 -57.26 6.98 -40.26
CA ASP A 12 -57.47 5.56 -39.95
C ASP A 12 -58.71 4.94 -40.62
N ASN A 13 -59.68 5.76 -41.08
CA ASN A 13 -60.80 5.35 -41.95
C ASN A 13 -61.24 6.55 -42.82
N GLY A 14 -60.61 6.72 -43.98
CA GLY A 14 -60.78 7.92 -44.82
C GLY A 14 -62.14 8.03 -45.57
N PRO A 15 -62.68 9.25 -45.77
CA PRO A 15 -63.86 9.50 -46.62
C PRO A 15 -63.57 9.22 -48.11
N PRO A 16 -64.60 9.06 -48.96
CA PRO A 16 -64.45 8.67 -50.37
C PRO A 16 -63.50 9.59 -51.16
N LYS A 17 -62.75 9.03 -52.13
CA LYS A 17 -61.64 9.69 -52.87
C LYS A 17 -61.95 11.10 -53.42
N HIS A 18 -63.20 11.40 -53.73
CA HIS A 18 -63.61 12.73 -54.21
C HIS A 18 -63.55 13.82 -53.11
N ALA A 19 -63.71 13.46 -51.84
CA ALA A 19 -63.65 14.36 -50.69
C ALA A 19 -62.21 14.78 -50.35
N LEU A 20 -61.24 13.89 -50.56
CA LEU A 20 -59.81 14.15 -50.33
C LEU A 20 -59.23 15.22 -51.27
N GLY A 21 -59.69 15.26 -52.53
CA GLY A 21 -59.30 16.31 -53.47
C GLY A 21 -59.80 17.69 -53.06
N LYS A 22 -61.06 17.78 -52.59
CA LYS A 22 -61.63 19.02 -52.06
C LYS A 22 -60.94 19.48 -50.78
N LEU A 23 -60.62 18.54 -49.87
CA LEU A 23 -59.89 18.79 -48.63
C LEU A 23 -58.50 19.40 -48.89
N ALA A 24 -57.72 18.79 -49.79
CA ALA A 24 -56.39 19.28 -50.16
C ALA A 24 -56.44 20.68 -50.81
N SER A 25 -57.47 20.95 -51.62
CA SER A 25 -57.66 22.27 -52.24
C SER A 25 -58.03 23.36 -51.22
N LEU A 26 -58.76 23.01 -50.16
CA LEU A 26 -59.17 23.92 -49.09
C LEU A 26 -57.99 24.25 -48.16
N LEU A 27 -57.20 23.25 -47.76
CA LEU A 27 -55.97 23.45 -47.00
C LEU A 27 -54.99 24.36 -47.74
N LYS A 28 -54.84 24.16 -49.06
CA LYS A 28 -54.00 25.02 -49.90
C LYS A 28 -54.53 26.44 -50.05
N ARG A 29 -55.86 26.63 -50.13
CA ARG A 29 -56.50 27.95 -50.22
C ARG A 29 -56.30 28.78 -48.94
N HIS A 30 -56.23 28.13 -47.79
CA HIS A 30 -56.06 28.76 -46.49
C HIS A 30 -54.62 28.71 -45.96
N GLU A 31 -53.64 28.37 -46.82
CA GLU A 31 -52.20 28.34 -46.50
C GLU A 31 -51.82 27.43 -45.32
N ILE A 32 -52.56 26.35 -45.10
CA ILE A 32 -52.25 25.37 -44.03
C ILE A 32 -51.33 24.29 -44.60
N ASP A 33 -50.11 24.21 -44.07
CA ASP A 33 -49.16 23.15 -44.41
C ASP A 33 -49.56 21.81 -43.77
N ILE A 34 -49.47 20.74 -44.55
CA ILE A 34 -49.88 19.38 -44.19
C ILE A 34 -48.92 18.78 -43.14
N GLU A 35 -47.66 19.22 -43.14
CA GLU A 35 -46.66 18.77 -42.16
C GLU A 35 -46.96 19.28 -40.75
N ASN A 36 -47.67 20.41 -40.65
CA ASN A 36 -48.06 21.03 -39.38
C ASN A 36 -49.33 20.42 -38.76
N ILE A 37 -50.03 19.57 -39.51
CA ILE A 37 -51.20 18.84 -39.03
C ILE A 37 -50.71 17.57 -38.33
N GLY A 38 -50.89 17.50 -37.01
CA GLY A 38 -50.66 16.29 -36.22
C GLY A 38 -51.75 15.27 -36.52
N ASP A 39 -52.98 15.64 -36.20
CA ASP A 39 -54.16 14.79 -36.36
C ASP A 39 -55.37 15.54 -36.93
N ILE A 40 -56.21 14.85 -37.71
CA ILE A 40 -57.50 15.37 -38.20
C ILE A 40 -58.60 14.79 -37.33
N LYS A 41 -59.07 15.57 -36.34
CA LYS A 41 -60.08 15.11 -35.38
C LYS A 41 -61.47 14.95 -36.01
N LYS A 42 -61.84 15.80 -36.97
CA LYS A 42 -63.17 15.75 -37.63
C LYS A 42 -63.21 16.46 -38.99
N VAL A 43 -63.92 15.88 -39.96
CA VAL A 43 -64.28 16.51 -41.23
C VAL A 43 -65.81 16.45 -41.41
N SER A 44 -66.44 17.60 -41.63
CA SER A 44 -67.88 17.72 -41.89
C SER A 44 -68.12 18.31 -43.29
N LEU A 45 -69.04 17.72 -44.04
CA LEU A 45 -69.46 18.18 -45.36
C LEU A 45 -70.92 18.65 -45.27
N TYR A 46 -71.19 19.88 -45.71
CA TYR A 46 -72.54 20.46 -45.74
C TYR A 46 -72.83 20.98 -47.15
N GLN A 47 -74.12 21.05 -47.52
CA GLN A 47 -74.55 21.74 -48.74
C GLN A 47 -75.49 22.86 -48.35
N SER A 48 -75.18 24.08 -48.78
CA SER A 48 -76.04 25.26 -48.62
C SER A 48 -76.69 25.55 -49.97
N LEU A 49 -77.95 25.97 -49.98
CA LEU A 49 -78.72 26.19 -51.20
C LEU A 49 -79.22 27.63 -51.19
N THR A 50 -78.74 28.43 -52.14
CA THR A 50 -79.10 29.84 -52.29
C THR A 50 -79.82 30.03 -53.62
N LYS A 51 -80.91 30.79 -53.62
CA LYS A 51 -81.63 31.14 -54.85
C LYS A 51 -81.19 32.50 -55.36
N ASP A 52 -81.00 32.63 -56.66
CA ASP A 52 -80.74 33.92 -57.30
C ASP A 52 -82.03 34.75 -57.48
N ALA A 53 -81.90 35.97 -58.02
CA ALA A 53 -83.01 36.92 -58.12
C ALA A 53 -84.13 36.44 -59.07
N GLU A 54 -83.82 35.49 -59.96
CA GLU A 54 -84.73 34.86 -60.91
C GLU A 54 -85.35 33.54 -60.37
N GLY A 55 -84.95 33.11 -59.16
CA GLY A 55 -85.55 31.98 -58.45
C GLY A 55 -84.91 30.61 -58.74
N GLU A 56 -83.80 30.56 -59.48
CA GLU A 56 -83.02 29.36 -59.72
C GLU A 56 -82.16 29.01 -58.49
N ALA A 57 -82.10 27.72 -58.15
CA ALA A 57 -81.41 27.23 -56.97
C ALA A 57 -79.94 26.86 -57.27
N HIS A 58 -79.00 27.53 -56.59
CA HIS A 58 -77.58 27.19 -56.61
C HIS A 58 -77.20 26.43 -55.35
N VAL A 59 -76.56 25.26 -55.50
CA VAL A 59 -76.04 24.45 -54.40
C VAL A 59 -74.56 24.75 -54.19
N HIS A 60 -74.19 25.15 -52.98
CA HIS A 60 -72.84 25.40 -52.52
C HIS A 60 -72.38 24.30 -51.57
N ASP A 61 -71.28 23.62 -51.90
CA ASP A 61 -70.62 22.68 -50.99
C ASP A 61 -69.78 23.45 -49.95
N LEU A 62 -70.03 23.18 -48.66
CA LEU A 62 -69.27 23.70 -47.52
C LEU A 62 -68.54 22.56 -46.82
N VAL A 63 -67.31 22.81 -46.37
CA VAL A 63 -66.49 21.83 -45.65
C VAL A 63 -65.97 22.46 -44.36
N GLY A 64 -66.24 21.82 -43.23
CA GLY A 64 -65.68 22.17 -41.92
C GLY A 64 -64.62 21.16 -41.52
N ILE A 65 -63.44 21.63 -41.10
CA ILE A 65 -62.32 20.77 -40.69
C ILE A 65 -61.87 21.20 -39.30
N GLN A 66 -61.73 20.25 -38.38
CA GLN A 66 -61.09 20.45 -37.09
C GLN A 66 -59.79 19.64 -37.05
N ILE A 67 -58.67 20.36 -37.03
CA ILE A 67 -57.31 19.80 -36.97
C ILE A 67 -56.68 20.03 -35.61
N SER A 68 -55.70 19.19 -35.26
CA SER A 68 -54.84 19.37 -34.09
C SER A 68 -53.39 19.50 -34.54
N PRO A 69 -52.67 20.54 -34.08
CA PRO A 69 -51.29 20.76 -34.53
C PRO A 69 -50.35 19.65 -34.07
N ALA A 70 -49.33 19.34 -34.87
CA ALA A 70 -48.35 18.28 -34.57
C ALA A 70 -47.53 18.53 -33.29
N TRP A 71 -47.48 19.78 -32.81
CA TRP A 71 -46.77 20.18 -31.59
C TRP A 71 -47.65 20.22 -30.34
N GLU A 72 -48.93 19.82 -30.41
CA GLU A 72 -49.86 19.82 -29.27
C GLU A 72 -49.34 18.96 -28.10
N SER A 73 -48.59 17.89 -28.38
CA SER A 73 -48.03 16.97 -27.38
C SER A 73 -46.61 17.30 -26.91
N GLY A 74 -45.99 18.38 -27.41
CA GLY A 74 -44.61 18.75 -27.08
C GLY A 74 -43.54 17.87 -27.77
N PRO A 75 -42.24 18.21 -27.63
CA PRO A 75 -41.16 17.46 -28.28
C PRO A 75 -40.98 16.07 -27.68
N GLU A 76 -40.87 15.04 -28.53
CA GLU A 76 -40.53 13.68 -28.11
C GLU A 76 -39.06 13.60 -27.67
N TRP A 77 -38.84 13.37 -26.38
CA TRP A 77 -37.50 13.11 -25.86
C TRP A 77 -37.20 11.61 -25.97
N PRO A 78 -36.01 11.20 -26.47
CA PRO A 78 -35.66 9.79 -26.51
C PRO A 78 -35.62 9.23 -25.08
N VAL A 79 -36.41 8.19 -24.83
CA VAL A 79 -36.46 7.50 -23.53
C VAL A 79 -35.07 6.98 -23.17
N ILE A 80 -34.60 7.37 -21.97
CA ILE A 80 -33.32 6.93 -21.40
C ILE A 80 -33.27 5.40 -21.43
N GLN A 81 -32.36 4.85 -22.24
CA GLN A 81 -32.14 3.40 -22.30
C GLN A 81 -31.17 3.00 -21.19
N PRO A 82 -31.45 1.94 -20.42
CA PRO A 82 -30.48 1.39 -19.48
C PRO A 82 -29.27 0.85 -20.25
N GLY A 83 -28.09 0.93 -19.63
CA GLY A 83 -26.88 0.30 -20.17
C GLY A 83 -27.07 -1.21 -20.38
N PRO A 84 -26.27 -1.84 -21.26
CA PRO A 84 -26.43 -3.25 -21.60
C PRO A 84 -26.19 -4.16 -20.39
N ALA A 85 -26.96 -5.25 -20.30
CA ALA A 85 -26.74 -6.26 -19.27
C ALA A 85 -25.50 -7.11 -19.61
N ILE A 86 -24.42 -6.93 -18.84
CA ILE A 86 -23.16 -7.68 -19.04
C ILE A 86 -23.17 -8.92 -18.14
N LYS A 87 -23.18 -10.12 -18.75
CA LYS A 87 -22.93 -11.39 -18.04
C LYS A 87 -21.45 -11.73 -18.09
N LEU A 88 -20.77 -11.63 -16.95
CA LEU A 88 -19.37 -12.03 -16.83
C LEU A 88 -19.27 -13.56 -16.64
N PRO A 89 -18.28 -14.23 -17.27
CA PRO A 89 -18.06 -15.66 -17.06
C PRO A 89 -17.60 -15.95 -15.62
N LYS A 90 -17.94 -17.14 -15.11
CA LYS A 90 -17.45 -17.61 -13.81
C LYS A 90 -15.95 -17.86 -13.90
N SER A 91 -15.17 -17.22 -13.02
CA SER A 91 -13.72 -17.41 -12.92
C SER A 91 -13.40 -18.71 -12.17
N ALA A 92 -12.58 -19.58 -12.76
CA ALA A 92 -11.92 -20.69 -12.09
C ALA A 92 -10.45 -20.28 -11.85
N ALA A 93 -10.20 -19.50 -10.81
CA ALA A 93 -8.84 -19.05 -10.50
C ALA A 93 -8.00 -20.21 -9.95
N THR A 94 -6.92 -20.56 -10.66
CA THR A 94 -5.84 -21.41 -10.16
C THR A 94 -4.68 -20.52 -9.72
N LYS A 95 -4.20 -20.69 -8.48
CA LYS A 95 -3.05 -19.94 -7.95
C LYS A 95 -1.76 -20.50 -8.59
N LYS A 96 -1.09 -19.71 -9.43
CA LYS A 96 0.28 -20.01 -9.87
C LYS A 96 1.28 -19.48 -8.85
N ALA A 97 2.33 -20.26 -8.56
CA ALA A 97 3.45 -19.78 -7.77
C ALA A 97 4.22 -18.68 -8.53
N SER A 98 4.63 -17.64 -7.83
CA SER A 98 5.40 -16.53 -8.39
C SER A 98 6.88 -16.94 -8.54
N ALA A 99 7.54 -16.52 -9.62
CA ALA A 99 8.96 -16.77 -9.86
C ALA A 99 9.90 -15.74 -9.18
N LEU A 100 9.36 -14.90 -8.29
CA LEU A 100 10.09 -13.84 -7.59
C LEU A 100 11.01 -14.42 -6.50
N LYS A 101 12.18 -13.79 -6.32
CA LYS A 101 13.00 -14.00 -5.14
C LYS A 101 12.31 -13.42 -3.92
N THR A 102 12.71 -13.88 -2.74
CA THR A 102 12.14 -13.47 -1.46
C THR A 102 13.22 -12.98 -0.51
N CYS A 103 12.95 -11.86 0.14
CA CYS A 103 13.78 -11.29 1.18
C CYS A 103 12.96 -11.14 2.46
N VAL A 104 13.53 -11.53 3.60
CA VAL A 104 12.97 -11.26 4.93
C VAL A 104 13.80 -10.17 5.60
N VAL A 105 13.13 -9.13 6.11
CA VAL A 105 13.76 -7.99 6.77
C VAL A 105 13.37 -7.98 8.24
N LEU A 106 14.37 -8.15 9.11
CA LEU A 106 14.23 -8.26 10.57
C LEU A 106 14.73 -6.96 11.23
N PRO A 107 13.85 -6.19 11.89
CA PRO A 107 14.24 -4.93 12.52
C PRO A 107 14.73 -5.08 13.96
N ASP A 108 15.60 -4.16 14.36
CA ASP A 108 15.84 -3.66 15.72
C ASP A 108 15.48 -4.67 16.84
N MET A 109 16.29 -5.71 16.99
CA MET A 109 16.05 -6.73 18.03
C MET A 109 16.38 -6.21 19.43
N GLN A 110 17.33 -5.27 19.55
CA GLN A 110 17.82 -4.72 20.82
C GLN A 110 18.19 -5.83 21.82
N ILE A 111 18.96 -6.84 21.36
CA ILE A 111 19.42 -7.96 22.18
C ILE A 111 20.33 -7.42 23.27
N GLY A 112 19.86 -7.55 24.50
CA GLY A 112 20.45 -6.95 25.68
C GLY A 112 19.77 -7.47 26.94
N TYR A 113 20.33 -7.11 28.10
CA TYR A 113 19.84 -7.58 29.38
C TYR A 113 19.93 -6.50 30.45
N PHE A 114 19.12 -6.66 31.50
CA PHE A 114 19.25 -5.98 32.78
C PHE A 114 19.08 -6.96 33.94
N ARG A 115 19.50 -6.58 35.15
CA ARG A 115 19.33 -7.38 36.36
C ARG A 115 18.04 -7.00 37.09
N ASN A 116 17.22 -8.00 37.39
CA ASN A 116 16.02 -7.82 38.20
C ASN A 116 16.35 -7.66 39.69
N LYS A 117 15.34 -7.71 40.56
CA LYS A 117 15.53 -7.51 42.01
C LYS A 117 16.33 -8.65 42.65
N GLU A 118 16.17 -9.85 42.12
CA GLU A 118 16.82 -11.08 42.54
C GLU A 118 18.25 -11.22 41.95
N GLY A 119 18.64 -10.30 41.06
CA GLY A 119 19.95 -10.27 40.41
C GLY A 119 20.05 -11.12 39.14
N GLU A 120 18.94 -11.69 38.70
CA GLU A 120 18.81 -12.51 37.50
C GLU A 120 18.74 -11.62 36.25
N LEU A 121 19.21 -12.14 35.12
CA LEU A 121 19.18 -11.42 33.86
C LEU A 121 17.80 -11.52 33.21
N GLU A 122 17.21 -10.37 32.89
CA GLU A 122 16.01 -10.26 32.08
C GLU A 122 16.34 -9.64 30.72
N PRO A 123 15.80 -10.18 29.62
CA PRO A 123 16.09 -9.69 28.28
C PRO A 123 15.36 -8.36 28.01
N THR A 124 16.02 -7.50 27.23
CA THR A 124 15.42 -6.29 26.63
C THR A 124 14.80 -6.57 25.28
N HIS A 125 15.26 -7.61 24.58
CA HIS A 125 14.63 -8.13 23.38
C HIS A 125 13.42 -9.02 23.71
N ASP A 126 12.52 -9.17 22.76
CA ASP A 126 11.33 -10.00 22.90
C ASP A 126 11.55 -11.38 22.27
N GLU A 127 11.83 -12.39 23.11
CA GLU A 127 12.14 -13.75 22.66
C GLU A 127 11.00 -14.38 21.84
N THR A 128 9.75 -14.07 22.20
CA THR A 128 8.58 -14.54 21.44
C THR A 128 8.59 -13.94 20.04
N SER A 129 8.82 -12.64 19.92
CA SER A 129 8.87 -11.93 18.63
C SER A 129 10.01 -12.41 17.74
N ILE A 130 11.19 -12.66 18.31
CA ILE A 130 12.32 -13.27 17.59
C ILE A 130 11.95 -14.69 17.13
N SER A 131 11.38 -15.52 17.99
CA SER A 131 10.99 -16.88 17.65
C SER A 131 9.93 -16.93 16.55
N LEU A 132 8.91 -16.06 16.59
CA LEU A 132 7.88 -16.00 15.55
C LEU A 132 8.51 -15.55 14.21
N SER A 133 9.41 -14.57 14.26
CA SER A 133 10.12 -14.09 13.07
C SER A 133 11.00 -15.19 12.46
N LEU A 134 11.69 -15.99 13.28
CA LEU A 134 12.45 -17.15 12.83
C LEU A 134 11.56 -18.23 12.21
N ALA A 135 10.39 -18.51 12.81
CA ALA A 135 9.43 -19.47 12.26
C ALA A 135 8.88 -19.03 10.90
N ILE A 136 8.51 -17.74 10.77
CA ILE A 136 8.07 -17.15 9.51
C ILE A 136 9.21 -17.19 8.47
N THR A 137 10.44 -16.84 8.87
CA THR A 137 11.61 -16.90 8.00
C THR A 137 11.85 -18.32 7.48
N LYS A 138 11.74 -19.32 8.35
CA LYS A 138 11.89 -20.74 7.99
C LYS A 138 10.82 -21.20 6.99
N ASP A 139 9.57 -20.81 7.21
CA ASP A 139 8.47 -21.18 6.31
C ASP A 139 8.57 -20.49 4.95
N ILE A 140 9.11 -19.28 4.90
CA ILE A 140 9.37 -18.56 3.65
C ILE A 140 10.53 -19.21 2.89
N ASN A 141 11.56 -19.68 3.60
CA ASN A 141 12.82 -20.15 3.04
C ASN A 141 13.40 -19.13 2.03
N PRO A 142 13.79 -17.93 2.50
CA PRO A 142 14.11 -16.82 1.63
C PRO A 142 15.45 -16.97 0.91
N ASP A 143 15.65 -16.16 -0.12
CA ASP A 143 16.93 -15.99 -0.82
C ASP A 143 17.86 -15.01 -0.06
N LEU A 144 17.27 -14.04 0.62
CA LEU A 144 17.98 -12.98 1.36
C LEU A 144 17.33 -12.73 2.72
N VAL A 145 18.14 -12.53 3.75
CA VAL A 145 17.71 -12.02 5.05
C VAL A 145 18.51 -10.77 5.37
N VAL A 146 17.83 -9.69 5.76
CA VAL A 146 18.46 -8.44 6.18
C VAL A 146 18.10 -8.12 7.62
N LEU A 147 19.10 -8.08 8.49
CA LEU A 147 19.04 -7.56 9.85
C LEU A 147 19.34 -6.06 9.79
N VAL A 148 18.35 -5.22 10.11
CA VAL A 148 18.33 -3.79 9.74
C VAL A 148 19.33 -2.93 10.52
N GLY A 149 19.75 -3.39 11.69
CA GLY A 149 20.62 -2.66 12.62
C GLY A 149 19.99 -2.60 14.00
N ASP A 150 20.77 -2.17 14.99
CA ASP A 150 20.38 -2.22 16.41
C ASP A 150 19.84 -3.59 16.85
N ASN A 151 20.46 -4.66 16.34
CA ASN A 151 20.13 -6.02 16.76
C ASN A 151 20.81 -6.36 18.08
N LEU A 152 22.01 -5.82 18.33
CA LEU A 152 22.76 -5.98 19.57
C LEU A 152 22.79 -4.64 20.34
N ASP A 153 22.26 -4.64 21.56
CA ASP A 153 22.31 -3.47 22.44
C ASP A 153 23.51 -3.54 23.39
N LEU A 154 24.35 -2.51 23.35
CA LEU A 154 25.56 -2.38 24.15
C LEU A 154 25.48 -1.11 25.02
N PRO A 155 24.56 -1.05 26.00
CA PRO A 155 24.34 0.17 26.79
C PRO A 155 25.56 0.57 27.61
N GLU A 156 26.36 -0.40 28.08
CA GLU A 156 27.59 -0.15 28.84
C GLU A 156 28.67 0.60 28.05
N LEU A 157 28.62 0.48 26.72
CA LEU A 157 29.57 1.08 25.79
C LEU A 157 29.01 2.38 25.17
N GLY A 158 27.83 2.83 25.62
CA GLY A 158 27.18 4.04 25.14
C GLY A 158 27.62 5.31 25.86
N LYS A 159 27.28 6.46 25.27
CA LYS A 159 27.49 7.80 25.87
C LYS A 159 26.44 8.20 26.91
N TYR A 160 25.35 7.44 27.01
CA TYR A 160 24.21 7.77 27.89
C TYR A 160 24.48 7.29 29.30
N ARG A 161 23.79 7.89 30.29
CA ARG A 161 23.88 7.45 31.68
C ARG A 161 23.40 6.01 31.79
N LEU A 162 24.30 5.13 32.20
CA LEU A 162 24.01 3.73 32.46
C LEU A 162 23.49 3.57 33.90
N SER A 163 22.37 2.88 34.07
CA SER A 163 21.90 2.52 35.41
C SER A 163 22.59 1.22 35.88
N PRO A 164 22.71 0.99 37.21
CA PRO A 164 23.37 -0.20 37.75
C PRO A 164 22.78 -1.52 37.24
N ALA A 165 21.47 -1.57 36.94
CA ALA A 165 20.81 -2.77 36.46
C ALA A 165 21.34 -3.27 35.10
N PHE A 166 21.87 -2.38 34.25
CA PHE A 166 22.40 -2.75 32.93
C PHE A 166 23.92 -2.98 32.93
N GLN A 167 24.57 -2.97 34.09
CA GLN A 167 26.00 -3.25 34.19
C GLN A 167 26.28 -4.76 34.16
N GLN A 168 27.42 -5.11 33.57
CA GLN A 168 27.91 -6.48 33.41
C GLN A 168 26.90 -7.38 32.67
N THR A 169 26.35 -6.86 31.57
CA THR A 169 25.37 -7.55 30.71
C THR A 169 25.87 -7.74 29.28
N THR A 170 26.94 -7.03 28.89
CA THR A 170 27.53 -7.08 27.54
C THR A 170 27.82 -8.50 27.05
N GLN A 171 28.42 -9.36 27.88
CA GLN A 171 28.75 -10.73 27.47
C GLN A 171 27.49 -11.56 27.18
N ALA A 172 26.46 -11.45 28.02
CA ALA A 172 25.19 -12.15 27.81
C ALA A 172 24.50 -11.71 26.51
N ALA A 173 24.56 -10.40 26.19
CA ALA A 173 24.03 -9.87 24.94
C ALA A 173 24.77 -10.42 23.71
N VAL A 174 26.12 -10.46 23.77
CA VAL A 174 26.96 -11.07 22.72
C VAL A 174 26.64 -12.55 22.53
N ASP A 175 26.52 -13.31 23.62
CA ASP A 175 26.22 -14.73 23.58
C ASP A 175 24.85 -14.98 22.93
N ARG A 176 23.81 -14.23 23.34
CA ARG A 176 22.48 -14.38 22.74
C ARG A 176 22.42 -13.95 21.27
N ALA A 177 23.10 -12.87 20.90
CA ALA A 177 23.18 -12.45 19.50
C ALA A 177 23.89 -13.50 18.62
N THR A 178 24.91 -14.17 19.16
CA THR A 178 25.57 -15.32 18.52
C THR A 178 24.57 -16.46 18.29
N GLU A 179 23.76 -16.79 19.30
CA GLU A 179 22.72 -17.82 19.18
C GLU A 179 21.65 -17.45 18.15
N VAL A 180 21.21 -16.18 18.09
CA VAL A 180 20.27 -15.71 17.07
C VAL A 180 20.85 -15.90 15.67
N CYS A 181 22.15 -15.61 15.46
CA CYS A 181 22.79 -15.84 14.17
C CYS A 181 22.78 -17.31 13.76
N ALA A 182 23.06 -18.23 14.72
CA ALA A 182 22.95 -19.67 14.49
C ALA A 182 21.52 -20.10 14.15
N GLN A 183 20.54 -19.62 14.91
CA GLN A 183 19.11 -19.89 14.70
C GLN A 183 18.65 -19.38 13.33
N LEU A 184 19.12 -18.20 12.92
CA LEU A 184 18.76 -17.59 11.64
C LEU A 184 19.35 -18.36 10.46
N ARG A 185 20.62 -18.78 10.55
CA ARG A 185 21.24 -19.67 9.55
C ARG A 185 20.51 -21.01 9.47
N ALA A 186 20.07 -21.57 10.60
CA ALA A 186 19.27 -22.79 10.61
C ALA A 186 17.86 -22.60 10.00
N ALA A 187 17.25 -21.42 10.21
CA ALA A 187 15.95 -21.08 9.63
C ALA A 187 16.03 -20.82 8.12
N ALA A 188 17.11 -20.23 7.62
CA ALA A 188 17.33 -19.92 6.21
C ALA A 188 18.70 -20.44 5.72
N PRO A 189 18.88 -21.77 5.55
CA PRO A 189 20.18 -22.36 5.26
C PRO A 189 20.82 -21.85 3.96
N GLY A 190 20.01 -21.61 2.93
CA GLY A 190 20.47 -21.16 1.61
C GLY A 190 20.50 -19.64 1.41
N ALA A 191 20.04 -18.84 2.38
CA ALA A 191 19.93 -17.40 2.20
C ALA A 191 21.28 -16.70 2.34
N GLU A 192 21.47 -15.60 1.60
CA GLU A 192 22.38 -14.55 2.02
C GLU A 192 21.84 -13.91 3.30
N ILE A 193 22.68 -13.71 4.32
CA ILE A 193 22.26 -13.06 5.57
C ILE A 193 23.15 -11.85 5.77
N LYS A 194 22.55 -10.65 5.79
CA LYS A 194 23.26 -9.37 5.91
C LYS A 194 22.84 -8.66 7.19
N TRP A 195 23.80 -8.27 8.01
CA TRP A 195 23.62 -7.49 9.22
C TRP A 195 24.21 -6.10 9.03
N LEU A 196 23.32 -5.10 8.91
CA LEU A 196 23.68 -3.69 8.90
C LEU A 196 24.05 -3.21 10.30
N ALA A 197 25.18 -2.50 10.45
CA ALA A 197 25.46 -1.82 11.70
C ALA A 197 24.40 -0.74 11.98
N GLY A 198 23.89 -0.70 13.21
CA GLY A 198 23.11 0.41 13.73
C GLY A 198 23.90 1.25 14.73
N ASN A 199 23.25 2.27 15.29
CA ASN A 199 23.88 3.14 16.27
C ASN A 199 24.16 2.45 17.61
N HIS A 200 23.56 1.29 17.90
CA HIS A 200 23.86 0.49 19.09
C HIS A 200 25.11 -0.37 18.89
N GLU A 201 25.31 -0.99 17.72
CA GLU A 201 26.56 -1.69 17.43
C GLU A 201 27.77 -0.73 17.38
N GLU A 202 27.60 0.47 16.82
CA GLU A 202 28.68 1.48 16.77
C GLU A 202 29.12 1.98 18.15
N ARG A 203 28.37 1.72 19.22
CA ARG A 203 28.80 2.03 20.59
C ARG A 203 30.12 1.35 20.93
N LEU A 204 30.32 0.10 20.49
CA LEU A 204 31.58 -0.61 20.69
C LEU A 204 32.74 0.12 20.02
N THR A 205 32.59 0.46 18.73
CA THR A 205 33.60 1.20 17.96
C THR A 205 33.94 2.53 18.64
N ASN A 206 32.93 3.32 18.99
CA ASN A 206 33.10 4.64 19.62
C ASN A 206 33.75 4.51 21.00
N PHE A 207 33.30 3.57 21.82
CA PHE A 207 33.88 3.34 23.14
C PHE A 207 35.37 2.99 23.06
N MET A 208 35.75 2.16 22.10
CA MET A 208 37.16 1.81 21.86
C MET A 208 37.98 3.02 21.48
N LEU A 209 37.49 3.87 20.57
CA LEU A 209 38.19 5.09 20.17
C LEU A 209 38.35 6.08 21.34
N ASP A 210 37.31 6.23 22.15
CA ASP A 210 37.27 7.23 23.22
C ASP A 210 38.03 6.78 24.49
N ASN A 211 37.97 5.49 24.84
CA ASN A 211 38.42 4.99 26.15
C ASN A 211 39.53 3.95 26.07
N ALA A 212 39.72 3.29 24.93
CA ALA A 212 40.65 2.18 24.77
C ALA A 212 41.36 2.22 23.41
N ALA A 213 41.80 3.41 22.97
CA ALA A 213 42.26 3.65 21.60
C ALA A 213 43.41 2.71 21.18
N ALA A 214 44.28 2.32 22.11
CA ALA A 214 45.37 1.37 21.84
C ALA A 214 44.89 -0.05 21.48
N ALA A 215 43.66 -0.41 21.87
CA ALA A 215 43.04 -1.68 21.56
C ALA A 215 42.14 -1.65 20.31
N PHE A 216 41.90 -0.46 19.74
CA PHE A 216 41.17 -0.31 18.49
C PHE A 216 41.90 -1.03 17.35
N GLY A 217 41.18 -1.87 16.61
CA GLY A 217 41.73 -2.56 15.45
C GLY A 217 42.69 -3.72 15.74
N ILE A 218 42.91 -4.09 17.01
CA ILE A 218 43.68 -5.29 17.36
C ILE A 218 43.00 -6.52 16.77
N ARG A 219 43.76 -7.35 16.07
CA ARG A 219 43.31 -8.61 15.44
C ARG A 219 44.00 -9.80 16.09
N ALA A 220 43.45 -10.99 15.87
CA ALA A 220 44.09 -12.22 16.32
C ALA A 220 45.50 -12.35 15.71
N GLY A 221 46.47 -12.80 16.51
CA GLY A 221 47.86 -12.93 16.07
C GLY A 221 48.00 -13.78 14.82
N LYS A 222 48.77 -13.27 13.84
CA LYS A 222 48.99 -13.91 12.51
C LYS A 222 47.71 -14.06 11.67
N ARG A 223 46.65 -13.30 11.94
CA ARG A 223 45.43 -13.22 11.13
C ARG A 223 45.12 -11.76 10.78
N PRO A 224 45.92 -11.10 9.92
CA PRO A 224 45.73 -9.69 9.60
C PRO A 224 44.41 -9.41 8.88
N ASP A 225 43.86 -10.39 8.16
CA ASP A 225 42.61 -10.24 7.40
C ASP A 225 41.34 -10.54 8.22
N SER A 226 41.47 -11.19 9.39
CA SER A 226 40.32 -11.47 10.27
C SER A 226 39.83 -10.22 10.97
N TRP A 227 38.55 -10.11 11.26
CA TRP A 227 37.96 -9.01 12.04
C TRP A 227 38.76 -8.60 13.29
N PRO A 228 38.73 -7.32 13.70
CA PRO A 228 39.26 -6.91 14.99
C PRO A 228 38.63 -7.72 16.13
N VAL A 229 39.41 -8.06 17.15
CA VAL A 229 38.97 -8.89 18.28
C VAL A 229 37.77 -8.27 18.98
N LEU A 230 37.83 -6.95 19.21
CA LEU A 230 36.76 -6.16 19.82
C LEU A 230 35.90 -5.52 18.72
N SER A 231 35.25 -6.36 17.91
CA SER A 231 34.26 -5.96 16.93
C SER A 231 33.07 -6.91 16.95
N VAL A 232 31.88 -6.41 16.61
CA VAL A 232 30.64 -7.22 16.58
C VAL A 232 30.82 -8.50 15.75
N PRO A 233 31.41 -8.48 14.53
CA PRO A 233 31.60 -9.70 13.75
C PRO A 233 32.40 -10.78 14.46
N ASN A 234 33.48 -10.40 15.13
CA ASN A 234 34.33 -11.35 15.85
C ASN A 234 33.66 -11.84 17.15
N LEU A 235 33.09 -10.92 17.93
CA LEU A 235 32.46 -11.24 19.22
C LEU A 235 31.23 -12.15 19.04
N CYS A 236 30.40 -11.87 18.04
CA CYS A 236 29.20 -12.66 17.74
C CYS A 236 29.45 -13.83 16.77
N ARG A 237 30.71 -14.12 16.44
CA ARG A 237 31.13 -15.24 15.58
C ARG A 237 30.38 -15.31 14.24
N LEU A 238 30.17 -14.17 13.59
CA LEU A 238 29.30 -14.07 12.41
C LEU A 238 29.77 -14.96 11.24
N ASP A 239 31.09 -15.10 11.07
CA ASP A 239 31.69 -15.95 10.03
C ASP A 239 31.29 -17.43 10.18
N ASP A 240 31.10 -17.93 11.41
CA ASP A 240 30.70 -19.33 11.67
C ASP A 240 29.28 -19.63 11.14
N PHE A 241 28.45 -18.59 11.01
CA PHE A 241 27.08 -18.68 10.53
C PHE A 241 26.89 -18.07 9.14
N ASN A 242 27.98 -17.71 8.46
CA ASN A 242 27.99 -17.05 7.16
C ASN A 242 27.06 -15.82 7.16
N VAL A 243 27.21 -14.95 8.16
CA VAL A 243 26.49 -13.67 8.26
C VAL A 243 27.44 -12.56 7.81
N GLU A 244 27.08 -11.86 6.74
CA GLU A 244 27.82 -10.72 6.22
C GLU A 244 27.51 -9.48 7.07
N TYR A 245 28.52 -8.86 7.66
CA TYR A 245 28.36 -7.65 8.45
C TYR A 245 28.74 -6.39 7.66
N LEU A 246 27.84 -5.42 7.66
CA LEU A 246 27.96 -4.17 6.92
C LEU A 246 28.15 -2.99 7.88
N ALA A 247 29.41 -2.79 8.26
CA ALA A 247 29.85 -1.71 9.16
C ALA A 247 29.70 -0.31 8.54
N GLY A 248 29.84 0.73 9.38
CA GLY A 248 29.93 2.12 8.92
C GLY A 248 28.58 2.84 8.97
N TYR A 249 27.80 2.61 10.01
CA TYR A 249 26.57 3.38 10.24
C TYR A 249 26.88 4.89 10.25
N PRO A 250 26.05 5.75 9.60
CA PRO A 250 24.82 5.45 8.87
C PRO A 250 24.99 5.24 7.36
N ALA A 251 26.21 5.03 6.87
CA ALA A 251 26.51 5.00 5.44
C ALA A 251 26.19 3.66 4.74
N SER A 252 26.15 2.54 5.48
CA SER A 252 25.88 1.22 4.91
C SER A 252 24.41 1.03 4.52
N CYS A 253 24.18 0.21 3.48
CA CYS A 253 22.85 -0.18 3.04
C CYS A 253 22.89 -1.54 2.33
N VAL A 254 21.73 -2.21 2.25
CA VAL A 254 21.54 -3.40 1.42
C VAL A 254 20.58 -3.05 0.30
N TRP A 255 21.00 -3.19 -0.95
CA TRP A 255 20.10 -3.12 -2.08
C TRP A 255 19.42 -4.48 -2.27
N ILE A 256 18.09 -4.51 -2.22
CA ILE A 256 17.30 -5.70 -2.57
C ILE A 256 17.25 -5.81 -4.10
N ASN A 257 17.01 -4.69 -4.77
CA ASN A 257 17.16 -4.52 -6.21
C ASN A 257 17.44 -3.02 -6.51
N GLU A 258 17.43 -2.58 -7.77
CA GLU A 258 17.76 -1.19 -8.12
C GLU A 258 16.72 -0.15 -7.63
N HIS A 259 15.54 -0.60 -7.16
CA HIS A 259 14.44 0.27 -6.73
C HIS A 259 14.19 0.28 -5.22
N LEU A 260 14.73 -0.69 -4.48
CA LEU A 260 14.50 -0.85 -3.04
C LEU A 260 15.80 -1.15 -2.31
N LYS A 261 16.07 -0.35 -1.27
CA LYS A 261 17.17 -0.58 -0.32
C LYS A 261 16.70 -0.67 1.12
N VAL A 262 17.50 -1.31 1.95
CA VAL A 262 17.37 -1.39 3.40
C VAL A 262 18.49 -0.59 4.04
N VAL A 263 18.17 0.22 5.04
CA VAL A 263 19.11 1.00 5.85
C VAL A 263 18.76 0.88 7.33
N HIS A 264 19.71 0.99 8.25
CA HIS A 264 19.35 1.15 9.67
C HIS A 264 18.53 2.41 9.87
N GLY A 265 19.07 3.52 9.38
CA GLY A 265 18.42 4.81 9.39
C GLY A 265 18.96 5.78 10.43
N ASP A 266 18.89 7.06 10.09
CA ASP A 266 19.45 8.20 10.83
C ASP A 266 18.42 9.33 11.03
N LEU A 267 17.20 9.15 10.54
CA LEU A 267 16.09 10.09 10.70
C LEU A 267 15.07 9.56 11.70
N VAL A 268 14.65 10.44 12.62
CA VAL A 268 13.51 10.23 13.50
C VAL A 268 12.66 11.50 13.57
N ARG A 269 11.33 11.33 13.50
CA ARG A 269 10.34 12.37 13.76
C ARG A 269 9.41 11.92 14.88
N SER A 270 9.58 12.49 16.08
CA SER A 270 8.83 12.09 17.28
C SER A 270 7.34 12.45 17.28
N GLY A 271 6.91 13.40 16.43
CA GLY A 271 5.52 13.87 16.32
C GLY A 271 5.03 14.00 14.88
N ALA A 272 5.74 13.40 13.92
CA ALA A 272 5.38 13.41 12.51
C ALA A 272 5.82 12.10 11.86
N SER A 273 5.41 11.87 10.61
CA SER A 273 5.82 10.68 9.86
C SER A 273 7.32 10.69 9.59
N THR A 274 8.03 9.67 10.08
CA THR A 274 9.44 9.45 9.70
C THR A 274 9.51 8.91 8.27
N ALA A 275 8.55 8.08 7.86
CA ALA A 275 8.43 7.58 6.49
C ALA A 275 8.40 8.74 5.47
N TYR A 276 7.64 9.79 5.75
CA TYR A 276 7.59 10.97 4.88
C TYR A 276 8.91 11.76 4.86
N ALA A 277 9.69 11.74 5.96
CA ALA A 277 11.02 12.33 5.98
C ALA A 277 11.98 11.56 5.06
N TYR A 278 11.92 10.23 5.07
CA TYR A 278 12.66 9.39 4.12
C TYR A 278 12.20 9.59 2.69
N LEU A 279 10.89 9.63 2.42
CA LEU A 279 10.38 9.92 1.08
C LEU A 279 10.97 11.22 0.54
N LYS A 280 11.00 12.30 1.32
CA LYS A 280 11.60 13.58 0.90
C LYS A 280 13.09 13.48 0.57
N ARG A 281 13.84 12.62 1.27
CA ARG A 281 15.29 12.49 1.13
C ARG A 281 15.69 11.52 0.01
N GLU A 282 15.02 10.39 -0.06
CA GLU A 282 15.37 9.29 -0.94
C GLU A 282 14.70 9.43 -2.31
N LYS A 283 15.43 8.99 -3.34
CA LYS A 283 14.94 8.92 -4.72
C LYS A 283 14.39 7.53 -5.09
N VAL A 284 14.67 6.54 -4.25
CA VAL A 284 14.27 5.14 -4.39
C VAL A 284 13.46 4.71 -3.18
N SER A 285 12.82 3.56 -3.26
CA SER A 285 12.11 3.00 -2.11
C SER A 285 13.08 2.57 -1.02
N VAL A 286 12.66 2.72 0.24
CA VAL A 286 13.52 2.44 1.40
C VAL A 286 12.77 1.70 2.51
N LEU A 287 13.35 0.61 2.98
CA LEU A 287 13.05 0.02 4.28
C LEU A 287 14.05 0.54 5.31
N TYR A 288 13.56 1.02 6.44
CA TYR A 288 14.40 1.59 7.50
C TYR A 288 14.01 1.06 8.89
N GLY A 289 14.98 1.00 9.81
CA GLY A 289 14.80 0.64 11.21
C GLY A 289 14.86 1.87 12.11
N HIS A 290 15.56 1.76 13.24
CA HIS A 290 15.91 2.82 14.21
C HIS A 290 14.74 3.46 14.97
N VAL A 291 13.55 3.53 14.37
CA VAL A 291 12.39 4.22 14.95
C VAL A 291 11.50 3.34 15.81
N HIS A 292 11.69 2.02 15.74
CA HIS A 292 10.91 0.96 16.41
C HIS A 292 9.39 1.01 16.17
N ARG A 293 8.96 1.87 15.24
CA ARG A 293 7.57 2.07 14.84
C ARG A 293 7.31 1.40 13.52
N ARG A 294 6.10 0.87 13.39
CA ARG A 294 5.61 0.43 12.09
C ARG A 294 5.06 1.63 11.34
N GLU A 295 5.71 1.98 10.25
CA GLU A 295 5.33 3.10 9.40
C GLU A 295 5.33 2.67 7.93
N TRP A 296 4.44 3.26 7.13
CA TRP A 296 4.38 3.08 5.69
C TRP A 296 3.89 4.37 5.06
N ALA A 297 4.60 4.85 4.04
CA ALA A 297 4.14 5.94 3.20
C ALA A 297 4.62 5.72 1.77
N GLU A 298 3.81 6.17 0.82
CA GLU A 298 4.13 6.17 -0.60
C GLU A 298 3.99 7.58 -1.16
N GLN A 299 4.78 7.86 -2.19
CA GLN A 299 4.66 9.09 -2.97
C GLN A 299 4.94 8.80 -4.43
N THR A 300 4.01 9.20 -5.30
CA THR A 300 4.23 9.28 -6.73
C THR A 300 4.71 10.67 -7.10
N ARG A 301 5.77 10.75 -7.91
CA ARG A 301 6.31 11.99 -8.47
C ARG A 301 6.22 11.93 -9.98
N GLU A 302 5.82 13.02 -10.59
CA GLU A 302 5.95 13.20 -12.03
C GLU A 302 7.43 13.40 -12.36
N ASP A 303 7.93 12.66 -13.34
CA ASP A 303 9.28 12.77 -13.87
C ASP A 303 9.20 12.81 -15.41
N TYR A 304 10.29 13.23 -16.07
CA TYR A 304 10.32 13.38 -17.53
C TYR A 304 10.04 12.07 -18.27
N ASP A 305 10.45 10.93 -17.70
CA ASP A 305 10.28 9.60 -18.27
C ASP A 305 9.01 8.87 -17.79
N GLY A 306 8.16 9.57 -17.04
CA GLY A 306 6.90 9.06 -16.50
C GLY A 306 6.82 9.18 -14.98
N PRO A 307 5.64 8.91 -14.39
CA PRO A 307 5.49 8.96 -12.96
C PRO A 307 6.26 7.82 -12.28
N ARG A 308 6.99 8.15 -11.22
CA ARG A 308 7.71 7.18 -10.37
C ARG A 308 7.09 7.14 -8.98
N THR A 309 6.71 5.95 -8.53
CA THR A 309 6.20 5.72 -7.18
C THR A 309 7.30 5.11 -6.31
N VAL A 310 7.57 5.75 -5.18
CA VAL A 310 8.51 5.26 -4.17
C VAL A 310 7.81 5.09 -2.83
N MET A 311 8.27 4.12 -2.04
CA MET A 311 7.78 3.88 -0.69
C MET A 311 8.88 4.11 0.35
N ALA A 312 8.48 4.49 1.55
CA ALA A 312 9.31 4.40 2.74
C ALA A 312 8.53 3.64 3.82
N ALA A 313 9.12 2.59 4.38
CA ALA A 313 8.48 1.84 5.46
C ALA A 313 9.46 1.34 6.51
N SER A 314 8.95 1.18 7.73
CA SER A 314 9.69 0.58 8.85
C SER A 314 8.91 -0.62 9.39
N PRO A 315 9.53 -1.81 9.52
CA PRO A 315 8.86 -2.99 10.03
C PRO A 315 8.63 -3.01 11.54
N GLY A 316 9.12 -2.00 12.27
CA GLY A 316 8.95 -1.90 13.71
C GLY A 316 10.23 -2.29 14.44
N CYS A 317 10.11 -3.18 15.42
CA CYS A 317 11.24 -3.78 16.14
C CYS A 317 10.92 -5.24 16.52
N LEU A 318 11.93 -5.98 16.96
CA LEU A 318 11.74 -7.27 17.65
C LEU A 318 12.10 -7.17 19.14
N ALA A 319 12.34 -5.95 19.61
CA ALA A 319 12.57 -5.64 21.01
C ALA A 319 11.29 -5.70 21.85
N ARG A 320 11.44 -5.77 23.19
CA ARG A 320 10.33 -5.49 24.10
C ARG A 320 9.93 -4.03 23.97
N ILE A 321 8.63 -3.79 24.04
CA ILE A 321 8.02 -2.46 23.90
C ILE A 321 7.53 -1.88 25.22
N ASP A 322 7.79 -2.58 26.33
CA ASP A 322 7.27 -2.30 27.67
C ASP A 322 8.23 -1.45 28.53
N GLY A 323 9.24 -0.84 27.92
CA GLY A 323 10.20 0.04 28.59
C GLY A 323 11.45 -0.67 29.12
N ALA A 324 11.60 -1.98 28.87
CA ALA A 324 12.82 -2.71 29.22
C ALA A 324 14.07 -2.21 28.48
N VAL A 325 13.93 -1.83 27.20
CA VAL A 325 15.03 -1.25 26.43
C VAL A 325 15.34 0.18 26.93
N PRO A 326 16.61 0.50 27.27
CA PRO A 326 16.99 1.85 27.67
C PRO A 326 16.66 2.91 26.61
N SER A 327 15.87 3.91 27.00
CA SER A 327 15.44 4.98 26.10
C SER A 327 15.37 6.34 26.81
N THR A 328 15.17 7.41 26.03
CA THR A 328 14.95 8.76 26.57
C THR A 328 13.56 8.98 27.18
N LYS A 329 12.62 8.06 26.96
CA LYS A 329 11.23 8.12 27.45
C LYS A 329 10.93 7.07 28.52
N GLY A 330 11.88 6.20 28.83
CA GLY A 330 11.80 5.22 29.91
C GLY A 330 11.95 5.84 31.29
N GLY A 331 11.79 5.01 32.31
CA GLY A 331 12.01 5.37 33.71
C GLY A 331 12.57 4.18 34.47
N THR A 332 13.30 4.45 35.55
CA THR A 332 13.86 3.39 36.40
C THR A 332 13.37 3.51 37.84
N ASP A 333 13.38 2.40 38.57
CA ASP A 333 13.21 2.40 40.03
C ASP A 333 14.43 3.03 40.74
N LEU A 334 14.41 3.06 42.08
CA LEU A 334 15.48 3.64 42.89
C LEU A 334 16.81 2.87 42.81
N ASP A 335 16.79 1.63 42.33
CA ASP A 335 17.97 0.79 42.13
C ASP A 335 18.42 0.77 40.65
N GLY A 336 17.72 1.51 39.79
CA GLY A 336 18.05 1.64 38.36
C GLY A 336 17.43 0.60 37.44
N ARG A 337 16.48 -0.22 37.89
CA ARG A 337 15.79 -1.21 37.04
C ARG A 337 14.69 -0.54 36.21
N PRO A 338 14.47 -0.96 34.95
CA PRO A 338 13.42 -0.37 34.12
C PRO A 338 12.04 -0.58 34.76
N LEU A 339 11.22 0.47 34.74
CA LEU A 339 9.81 0.42 35.12
C LEU A 339 8.94 0.22 33.88
N THR A 340 7.92 -0.62 33.98
CA THR A 340 7.00 -0.88 32.88
C THR A 340 6.38 0.41 32.36
N ARG A 341 6.66 0.72 31.10
CA ARG A 341 6.11 1.85 30.36
C ARG A 341 6.12 1.54 28.89
N TYR A 342 4.94 1.52 28.28
CA TYR A 342 4.81 1.22 26.87
C TYR A 342 5.17 2.42 26.00
N GLU A 343 6.20 2.29 25.19
CA GLU A 343 6.50 3.26 24.16
C GLU A 343 5.56 3.11 22.96
N ASN A 344 5.48 4.15 22.13
CA ASN A 344 4.82 4.03 20.83
C ASN A 344 5.72 3.24 19.87
N TRP A 345 5.95 1.96 20.16
CA TRP A 345 6.69 0.99 19.37
C TRP A 345 5.76 -0.15 18.97
N GLN A 346 6.06 -0.84 17.87
CA GLN A 346 5.25 -1.95 17.39
C GLN A 346 6.17 -3.06 16.89
N GLN A 347 5.83 -4.30 17.23
CA GLN A 347 6.59 -5.46 16.80
C GLN A 347 6.16 -5.93 15.41
N GLY A 348 7.13 -6.41 14.63
CA GLY A 348 6.89 -6.91 13.29
C GLY A 348 8.17 -7.15 12.49
N LEU A 349 7.96 -7.56 11.24
CA LEU A 349 8.98 -7.80 10.24
C LEU A 349 8.42 -7.43 8.86
N ALA A 350 9.27 -7.38 7.83
CA ALA A 350 8.82 -7.19 6.46
C ALA A 350 9.26 -8.37 5.58
N VAL A 351 8.43 -8.72 4.61
CA VAL A 351 8.75 -9.69 3.57
C VAL A 351 8.68 -9.00 2.23
N VAL A 352 9.72 -9.14 1.41
CA VAL A 352 9.81 -8.55 0.09
C VAL A 352 9.86 -9.66 -0.95
N GLN A 353 9.01 -9.58 -1.96
CA GLN A 353 9.15 -10.36 -3.18
C GLN A 353 9.71 -9.48 -4.27
N TYR A 354 10.75 -9.91 -4.98
CA TYR A 354 11.46 -9.04 -5.93
C TYR A 354 12.04 -9.78 -7.13
N GLU A 355 12.26 -9.02 -8.20
CA GLU A 355 13.13 -9.36 -9.33
C GLU A 355 14.47 -8.62 -9.14
N GLU A 356 15.57 -9.28 -9.53
CA GLU A 356 16.90 -8.66 -9.52
C GLU A 356 17.01 -7.52 -10.56
N GLY A 357 18.03 -6.67 -10.42
CA GLY A 357 18.27 -5.53 -11.31
C GLY A 357 17.16 -4.47 -11.21
N ASP A 358 16.76 -3.93 -12.36
CA ASP A 358 15.71 -2.90 -12.54
C ASP A 358 14.28 -3.47 -12.40
N GLY A 359 14.12 -4.64 -11.80
CA GLY A 359 12.87 -5.38 -11.75
C GLY A 359 11.87 -4.90 -10.68
N LYS A 360 10.66 -5.48 -10.70
CA LYS A 360 9.60 -5.10 -9.75
C LYS A 360 9.83 -5.67 -8.35
N PHE A 361 9.20 -5.07 -7.35
CA PHE A 361 9.15 -5.60 -6.00
C PHE A 361 7.76 -5.42 -5.38
N ASN A 362 7.49 -6.18 -4.32
CA ASN A 362 6.30 -6.05 -3.47
C ASN A 362 6.71 -6.26 -2.01
N VAL A 363 6.31 -5.35 -1.12
CA VAL A 363 6.61 -5.44 0.31
C VAL A 363 5.34 -5.76 1.09
N GLU A 364 5.41 -6.75 1.98
CA GLU A 364 4.38 -7.13 2.94
C GLU A 364 4.86 -6.85 4.36
N MET A 365 4.12 -6.03 5.10
CA MET A 365 4.40 -5.73 6.51
C MET A 365 3.73 -6.75 7.42
N VAL A 366 4.52 -7.61 8.04
CA VAL A 366 4.02 -8.64 8.94
C VAL A 366 3.97 -8.11 10.36
N THR A 367 2.83 -8.30 11.00
CA THR A 367 2.57 -7.80 12.36
C THR A 367 2.86 -8.88 13.37
N ILE A 368 3.49 -8.53 14.49
CA ILE A 368 3.49 -9.34 15.71
C ILE A 368 2.72 -8.55 16.76
N ARG A 369 1.72 -9.18 17.38
CA ARG A 369 0.89 -8.59 18.45
C ARG A 369 0.69 -9.63 19.52
N ASP A 370 1.08 -9.30 20.74
CA ASP A 370 0.81 -10.11 21.92
C ASP A 370 1.23 -11.58 21.75
N GLY A 371 2.41 -11.81 21.15
CA GLY A 371 2.94 -13.15 20.89
C GLY A 371 2.24 -13.93 19.77
N TRP A 372 1.48 -13.25 18.91
CA TRP A 372 0.79 -13.84 17.76
C TRP A 372 1.10 -13.11 16.45
N SER A 373 1.13 -13.86 15.35
CA SER A 373 1.27 -13.34 14.00
C SER A 373 0.44 -14.15 13.00
N LEU A 374 0.00 -13.50 11.92
CA LEU A 374 -0.66 -14.13 10.77
C LEU A 374 0.08 -13.72 9.51
N TYR A 375 0.57 -14.70 8.77
CA TYR A 375 1.20 -14.47 7.48
C TYR A 375 0.65 -15.43 6.42
N ARG A 376 0.07 -14.86 5.35
CA ARG A 376 -0.50 -15.58 4.19
C ARG A 376 -1.47 -16.73 4.56
N GLY A 377 -2.26 -16.54 5.61
CA GLY A 377 -3.26 -17.51 6.07
C GLY A 377 -2.72 -18.58 7.02
N LYS A 378 -1.44 -18.52 7.40
CA LYS A 378 -0.86 -19.35 8.46
C LYS A 378 -0.70 -18.52 9.73
N GLU A 379 -1.23 -19.02 10.84
CA GLU A 379 -1.05 -18.44 12.17
C GLU A 379 0.24 -18.94 12.81
N TYR A 380 0.88 -18.05 13.57
CA TYR A 380 2.08 -18.31 14.35
C TYR A 380 1.83 -17.79 15.76
N SER A 381 2.00 -18.66 16.75
CA SER A 381 1.95 -18.34 18.18
C SER A 381 2.93 -19.27 18.90
N GLN A 382 3.39 -18.87 20.08
CA GLN A 382 4.09 -19.78 20.99
C GLN A 382 3.13 -20.48 21.93
#